data_AF-A0A7R9W7Q2-F1
#
_entry.id   AF-A0A7R9W7Q2-F1
#
_cell.length_a   1.000
_cell.length_b   1.000
_cell.length_c   1.000
_cell.angle_alpha   90.00
_cell.angle_beta   90.00
_cell.angle_gamma   90.00
#
_symmetry.space_group_name_H-M   'P 1'
#
loop_
_entity.id
_entity.type
_entity.pdbx_description
1 polymer ?
#
loop_
_entity_poly.entity_id
_entity_poly.type
_entity_poly.pdbx_seq_one_letter_code
_entity_poly.pdbx_strand_id
1 'polypeptide(L)'
;DTSFDCVQFVITEEGIWKGWIDCSGYKVRLSYHKGNKEMPKKKKKYAHPNEITLVYEIHDIETSGSAEHYWMDVKTADIVEKDNWVSGASYQVFALPKESPYDGARTIEINPADSTASPFGWHDTNGEDGAEYTDTRGNNCLAQEDADANQSGGDRPNGGNNLEFGFSLDLNNSPDQYRDAAIANLFYWNNILHDILYLYGFDEASGNFQENNYGRGGKS
;
A
#
# COMPACT_ATOMS: atom_id res chain seq x y z
N ASP A 1 -10.18 -27.61 43.53
CA ASP A 1 -10.00 -28.51 42.39
C ASP A 1 -10.23 -27.69 41.14
N THR A 2 -9.14 -27.31 40.49
CA THR A 2 -9.11 -26.34 39.39
C THR A 2 -9.38 -27.06 38.07
N SER A 3 -10.61 -26.96 37.58
CA SER A 3 -10.89 -27.21 36.17
C SER A 3 -10.97 -25.88 35.45
N PHE A 4 -9.97 -25.53 34.65
CA PHE A 4 -10.13 -24.69 33.46
C PHE A 4 -9.01 -25.05 32.49
N ASP A 5 -9.26 -26.11 31.72
CA ASP A 5 -8.72 -26.22 30.37
C ASP A 5 -9.39 -25.15 29.51
N CYS A 6 -8.61 -24.42 28.73
CA CYS A 6 -9.06 -23.85 27.47
C CYS A 6 -7.85 -23.69 26.54
N VAL A 7 -7.72 -24.64 25.63
CA VAL A 7 -6.89 -24.53 24.43
C VAL A 7 -7.79 -23.95 23.35
N GLN A 8 -7.35 -22.91 22.65
CA GLN A 8 -8.04 -22.42 21.46
C GLN A 8 -7.05 -22.37 20.30
N PHE A 9 -7.44 -23.01 19.20
CA PHE A 9 -6.69 -23.07 17.95
C PHE A 9 -7.34 -22.14 16.94
N VAL A 10 -6.53 -21.36 16.23
CA VAL A 10 -6.96 -20.63 15.03
C VAL A 10 -6.11 -21.12 13.87
N ILE A 11 -6.78 -21.60 12.82
CA ILE A 11 -6.15 -22.05 11.58
C ILE A 11 -6.43 -20.99 10.52
N THR A 12 -5.38 -20.43 9.91
CA THR A 12 -5.47 -19.63 8.67
C THR A 12 -4.49 -20.20 7.64
N GLU A 13 -4.64 -19.82 6.37
CA GLU A 13 -3.92 -20.43 5.24
C GLU A 13 -2.40 -20.15 5.23
N GLU A 14 -1.85 -19.31 6.11
CA GLU A 14 -0.42 -18.92 6.10
C GLU A 14 0.49 -19.59 7.16
N GLY A 15 -0.01 -20.51 8.00
CA GLY A 15 0.87 -21.36 8.82
C GLY A 15 0.36 -21.76 10.21
N ILE A 16 1.06 -22.73 10.82
CA ILE A 16 0.70 -23.32 12.13
C ILE A 16 1.44 -22.61 13.26
N TRP A 17 0.69 -21.95 14.16
CA TRP A 17 1.21 -21.50 15.44
C TRP A 17 1.17 -22.64 16.47
N LYS A 18 2.33 -23.02 17.03
CA LYS A 18 2.42 -23.91 18.21
C LYS A 18 3.06 -23.15 19.36
N GLY A 19 2.27 -22.82 20.38
CA GLY A 19 2.76 -22.29 21.64
C GLY A 19 2.16 -23.06 22.80
N TRP A 20 3.00 -23.47 23.77
CA TRP A 20 2.57 -23.98 25.06
C TRP A 20 2.73 -22.87 26.09
N ILE A 21 1.71 -22.64 26.92
CA ILE A 21 1.80 -21.74 28.07
C ILE A 21 1.85 -22.60 29.33
N ASP A 22 2.96 -22.55 30.08
CA ASP A 22 3.03 -23.08 31.44
C ASP A 22 2.71 -21.96 32.43
N CYS A 23 1.60 -22.15 33.15
CA CYS A 23 1.12 -21.23 34.18
C CYS A 23 1.76 -21.54 35.54
N SER A 24 3.09 -21.49 35.64
CA SER A 24 3.80 -21.60 36.92
C SER A 24 5.06 -20.72 37.00
N GLY A 25 4.87 -19.41 36.85
CA GLY A 25 5.87 -18.41 37.27
C GLY A 25 7.05 -18.20 36.32
N TYR A 26 7.00 -17.07 35.59
CA TYR A 26 8.08 -16.41 34.85
C TYR A 26 8.81 -17.18 33.74
N LYS A 27 8.30 -17.09 32.51
CA LYS A 27 8.97 -16.50 31.31
C LYS A 27 8.18 -16.89 30.05
N VAL A 28 7.56 -15.91 29.40
CA VAL A 28 6.97 -16.09 28.08
C VAL A 28 8.07 -15.93 27.02
N ARG A 29 8.34 -16.98 26.25
CA ARG A 29 9.11 -16.90 25.00
C ARG A 29 8.12 -16.88 23.84
N LEU A 30 7.88 -15.71 23.27
CA LEU A 30 7.26 -15.57 21.96
C LEU A 30 8.38 -15.56 20.92
N SER A 31 8.41 -16.56 20.06
CA SER A 31 9.31 -16.61 18.91
C SER A 31 8.44 -16.61 17.66
N TYR A 32 8.48 -15.54 16.89
CA TYR A 32 7.97 -15.53 15.52
C TYR A 32 8.99 -16.27 14.65
N HIS A 33 8.55 -17.27 13.90
CA HIS A 33 9.42 -18.04 12.99
C HIS A 33 8.95 -17.86 11.55
N LYS A 34 9.29 -16.73 10.94
CA LYS A 34 9.51 -16.64 9.49
C LYS A 34 10.95 -16.16 9.29
N GLY A 35 11.87 -17.10 9.04
CA GLY A 35 13.28 -16.79 8.75
C GLY A 35 14.24 -16.55 9.95
N ASN A 36 14.12 -17.29 11.07
CA ASN A 36 15.13 -17.35 12.14
C ASN A 36 15.51 -16.02 12.84
N LYS A 37 14.62 -15.01 12.93
CA LYS A 37 14.88 -13.78 13.71
C LYS A 37 13.95 -13.64 14.91
N GLU A 38 14.55 -13.41 16.09
CA GLU A 38 13.85 -13.13 17.36
C GLU A 38 13.33 -11.68 17.37
N MET A 39 12.07 -11.44 17.74
CA MET A 39 11.52 -10.07 17.83
C MET A 39 12.03 -9.31 19.08
N PRO A 40 12.33 -8.00 18.98
CA PRO A 40 12.80 -7.19 20.11
C PRO A 40 11.71 -6.96 21.18
N LYS A 41 12.04 -7.23 22.45
CA LYS A 41 11.10 -7.32 23.60
C LYS A 41 10.91 -5.99 24.35
N LYS A 42 10.58 -4.88 23.70
CA LYS A 42 10.24 -3.63 24.42
C LYS A 42 8.73 -3.54 24.63
N LYS A 43 8.30 -3.50 25.90
CA LYS A 43 6.90 -3.28 26.28
C LYS A 43 6.61 -1.77 26.30
N LYS A 44 5.54 -1.34 25.66
CA LYS A 44 5.05 0.05 25.67
C LYS A 44 3.68 0.12 26.36
N LYS A 45 3.27 1.32 26.74
CA LYS A 45 1.90 1.60 27.21
C LYS A 45 1.14 2.25 26.06
N TYR A 46 -0.01 1.72 25.73
CA TYR A 46 -0.93 2.27 24.74
C TYR A 46 -2.15 2.85 25.45
N ALA A 47 -2.58 4.05 25.06
CA ALA A 47 -3.71 4.75 25.65
C ALA A 47 -4.88 4.73 24.68
N HIS A 48 -5.86 3.85 24.94
CA HIS A 48 -7.16 3.88 24.29
C HIS A 48 -8.03 4.96 24.97
N PRO A 49 -9.04 5.56 24.30
CA PRO A 49 -9.90 6.60 24.88
C PRO A 49 -10.43 6.35 26.30
N ASN A 50 -10.58 5.08 26.72
CA ASN A 50 -11.15 4.70 28.01
C ASN A 50 -10.21 3.85 28.90
N GLU A 51 -9.03 3.42 28.42
CA GLU A 51 -8.14 2.52 29.19
C GLU A 51 -6.67 2.64 28.74
N ILE A 52 -5.73 2.38 29.66
CA ILE A 52 -4.31 2.23 29.34
C ILE A 52 -3.94 0.75 29.39
N THR A 53 -3.47 0.24 28.25
CA THR A 53 -3.11 -1.16 28.06
C THR A 53 -1.61 -1.32 27.87
N LEU A 54 -1.06 -2.42 28.37
CA LEU A 54 0.34 -2.76 28.11
C LEU A 54 0.43 -3.52 26.79
N VAL A 55 1.24 -3.03 25.85
CA VAL A 55 1.34 -3.57 24.49
C VAL A 55 2.77 -3.96 24.11
N TYR A 56 2.89 -4.90 23.18
CA TYR A 56 4.06 -5.05 22.32
C TYR A 56 3.87 -4.18 21.07
N GLU A 57 4.93 -3.47 20.70
CA GLU A 57 5.03 -2.75 19.44
C GLU A 57 5.72 -3.66 18.42
N ILE A 58 5.10 -3.87 17.27
CA ILE A 58 5.60 -4.78 16.23
C ILE A 58 5.69 -4.00 14.92
N HIS A 59 6.87 -4.00 14.32
CA HIS A 59 7.09 -3.51 12.95
C HIS A 59 7.29 -4.72 12.04
N ASP A 60 6.35 -4.92 11.13
CA ASP A 60 6.50 -5.87 10.04
C ASP A 60 6.89 -5.07 8.80
N ILE A 61 8.16 -5.16 8.39
CA ILE A 61 8.69 -4.41 7.25
C ILE A 61 9.19 -5.44 6.24
N GLU A 62 8.50 -5.54 5.11
CA GLU A 62 8.93 -6.39 4.01
C GLU A 62 9.86 -5.63 3.06
N THR A 63 10.81 -6.36 2.46
CA THR A 63 11.67 -5.82 1.40
C THR A 63 10.92 -5.44 0.12
N SER A 64 9.65 -5.85 0.00
CA SER A 64 8.68 -5.44 -1.04
C SER A 64 8.15 -4.02 -0.84
N GLY A 65 8.49 -3.37 0.27
CA GLY A 65 8.03 -2.03 0.58
C GLY A 65 6.70 -1.98 1.32
N SER A 66 6.17 -3.09 1.83
CA SER A 66 5.09 -3.04 2.82
C SER A 66 5.70 -2.80 4.22
N ALA A 67 5.07 -1.93 5.02
CA ALA A 67 5.38 -1.81 6.43
C ALA A 67 4.08 -1.75 7.24
N GLU A 68 3.85 -2.73 8.07
CA GLU A 68 2.71 -2.79 8.98
C GLU A 68 3.19 -2.59 10.41
N HIS A 69 2.40 -1.88 11.18
CA HIS A 69 2.65 -1.61 12.58
C HIS A 69 1.49 -2.10 13.42
N TYR A 70 1.82 -2.85 14.46
CA TYR A 70 0.84 -3.45 15.34
C TYR A 70 1.14 -3.13 16.78
N TRP A 71 0.07 -2.81 17.51
CA TRP A 71 0.03 -2.80 18.96
C TRP A 71 -0.70 -4.05 19.42
N MET A 72 0.00 -4.96 20.08
CA MET A 72 -0.57 -6.23 20.54
C MET A 72 -0.66 -6.26 22.07
N ASP A 73 -1.84 -6.59 22.62
CA ASP A 73 -2.04 -6.69 24.07
C ASP A 73 -1.11 -7.77 24.66
N VAL A 74 -0.39 -7.41 25.72
CA VAL A 74 0.63 -8.30 26.33
C VAL A 74 0.01 -9.50 27.07
N LYS A 75 -1.25 -9.41 27.47
CA LYS A 75 -1.99 -10.44 28.22
C LYS A 75 -2.79 -11.37 27.31
N THR A 76 -3.51 -10.82 26.33
CA THR A 76 -4.42 -11.60 25.48
C THR A 76 -3.80 -11.98 24.13
N ALA A 77 -2.73 -11.30 23.72
CA ALA A 77 -2.16 -11.40 22.37
C ALA A 77 -3.11 -10.97 21.24
N ASP A 78 -4.17 -10.23 21.58
CA ASP A 78 -5.05 -9.61 20.58
C ASP A 78 -4.38 -8.35 20.01
N ILE A 79 -4.65 -8.06 18.73
CA ILE A 79 -4.26 -6.79 18.11
C ILE A 79 -5.19 -5.71 18.67
N VAL A 80 -4.61 -4.75 19.39
CA VAL A 80 -5.30 -3.60 19.98
C VAL A 80 -5.49 -2.50 18.94
N GLU A 81 -4.48 -2.30 18.09
CA GLU A 81 -4.53 -1.37 16.97
C GLU A 81 -3.54 -1.82 15.89
N LYS A 82 -3.90 -1.57 14.64
CA LYS A 82 -3.08 -1.81 13.45
C LYS A 82 -2.99 -0.51 12.67
N ASP A 83 -1.77 -0.04 12.45
CA ASP A 83 -1.45 1.04 11.53
C ASP A 83 -0.74 0.45 10.32
N ASN A 84 -1.14 0.83 9.11
CA ASN A 84 -0.31 0.55 7.95
C ASN A 84 0.70 1.70 7.81
N TRP A 85 1.96 1.43 8.08
CA TRP A 85 3.06 2.39 7.94
C TRP A 85 3.49 2.56 6.49
N VAL A 86 2.94 1.77 5.56
CA VAL A 86 2.97 2.04 4.12
C VAL A 86 1.55 2.05 3.57
N SER A 87 0.91 3.22 3.53
CA SER A 87 -0.28 3.42 2.70
C SER A 87 0.14 3.48 1.22
N GLY A 88 0.38 2.32 0.61
CA GLY A 88 0.66 2.23 -0.82
C GLY A 88 -0.64 2.14 -1.62
N ALA A 89 -0.75 2.92 -2.69
CA ALA A 89 -1.88 2.82 -3.62
C ALA A 89 -1.92 1.44 -4.30
N SER A 90 -3.12 0.94 -4.59
CA SER A 90 -3.32 -0.32 -5.32
C SER A 90 -4.12 -0.13 -6.59
N TYR A 91 -3.79 -0.88 -7.64
CA TYR A 91 -4.38 -0.71 -8.98
C TYR A 91 -4.74 -2.06 -9.59
N GLN A 92 -6.00 -2.22 -10.02
CA GLN A 92 -6.41 -3.39 -10.82
C GLN A 92 -6.26 -3.11 -12.32
N VAL A 93 -5.13 -3.53 -12.90
CA VAL A 93 -4.65 -3.07 -14.22
C VAL A 93 -4.06 -4.20 -15.05
N PHE A 94 -3.86 -3.96 -16.35
CA PHE A 94 -3.01 -4.81 -17.18
C PHE A 94 -1.55 -4.48 -16.88
N ALA A 95 -0.99 -5.12 -15.85
CA ALA A 95 0.38 -4.86 -15.43
C ALA A 95 1.41 -5.35 -16.47
N LEU A 96 2.61 -4.74 -16.45
CA LEU A 96 3.75 -5.17 -17.26
C LEU A 96 3.93 -6.70 -17.20
N PRO A 97 4.18 -7.38 -18.33
CA PRO A 97 4.42 -6.84 -19.68
C PRO A 97 3.16 -6.74 -20.57
N LYS A 98 1.94 -6.74 -20.02
CA LYS A 98 0.70 -6.82 -20.81
C LYS A 98 0.37 -5.47 -21.45
N GLU A 99 0.59 -5.33 -22.75
CA GLU A 99 0.31 -4.08 -23.48
C GLU A 99 -1.18 -3.93 -23.81
N SER A 100 -1.93 -5.03 -23.83
CA SER A 100 -3.34 -5.05 -24.20
C SER A 100 -4.16 -6.05 -23.38
N PRO A 101 -5.50 -5.94 -23.41
CA PRO A 101 -6.38 -6.94 -22.81
C PRO A 101 -6.27 -8.35 -23.40
N TYR A 102 -5.67 -8.49 -24.60
CA TYR A 102 -5.47 -9.77 -25.24
C TYR A 102 -4.25 -10.52 -24.67
N ASP A 103 -3.38 -9.85 -23.93
CA ASP A 103 -2.16 -10.43 -23.34
C ASP A 103 -2.42 -11.10 -21.98
N GLY A 104 -3.65 -11.02 -21.47
CA GLY A 104 -4.11 -11.74 -20.29
C GLY A 104 -4.99 -10.90 -19.36
N ALA A 105 -5.39 -11.52 -18.24
CA ALA A 105 -6.23 -10.86 -17.24
C ALA A 105 -5.47 -9.77 -16.46
N ARG A 106 -6.22 -8.79 -15.94
CA ARG A 106 -5.69 -7.77 -15.02
C ARG A 106 -5.21 -8.38 -13.70
N THR A 107 -4.21 -7.77 -13.08
CA THR A 107 -3.69 -8.08 -11.74
C THR A 107 -3.85 -6.88 -10.82
N ILE A 108 -3.78 -7.11 -9.50
CA ILE A 108 -3.74 -6.04 -8.51
C ILE A 108 -2.27 -5.77 -8.20
N GLU A 109 -1.80 -4.59 -8.56
CA GLU A 109 -0.47 -4.10 -8.23
C GLU A 109 -0.55 -3.24 -6.97
N ILE A 110 0.25 -3.57 -5.95
CA ILE A 110 0.28 -2.88 -4.66
C ILE A 110 1.57 -2.07 -4.57
N ASN A 111 1.44 -0.78 -4.26
CA ASN A 111 2.55 0.17 -4.17
C ASN A 111 3.54 0.10 -5.37
N PRO A 112 3.07 0.23 -6.62
CA PRO A 112 3.91 0.04 -7.80
C PRO A 112 4.93 1.17 -8.06
N ALA A 113 4.92 2.24 -7.27
CA ALA A 113 5.79 3.39 -7.48
C ALA A 113 7.26 3.07 -7.18
N ASP A 114 8.18 3.48 -8.07
CA ASP A 114 9.61 3.37 -7.81
C ASP A 114 10.04 4.46 -6.82
N SER A 115 10.69 4.07 -5.72
CA SER A 115 11.06 5.02 -4.66
C SER A 115 12.19 5.99 -5.04
N THR A 116 12.90 5.75 -6.14
CA THR A 116 13.91 6.68 -6.66
C THR A 116 13.26 7.74 -7.54
N ALA A 117 12.44 7.30 -8.49
CA ALA A 117 11.76 8.17 -9.45
C ALA A 117 10.57 8.92 -8.83
N SER A 118 9.78 8.23 -8.01
CA SER A 118 8.56 8.70 -7.36
C SER A 118 8.67 8.57 -5.82
N PRO A 119 9.56 9.34 -5.17
CA PRO A 119 9.87 9.18 -3.74
C PRO A 119 8.69 9.41 -2.79
N PHE A 120 7.66 10.15 -3.22
CA PHE A 120 6.44 10.43 -2.46
C PHE A 120 5.21 9.67 -2.99
N GLY A 121 5.45 8.67 -3.86
CA GLY A 121 4.40 7.96 -4.57
C GLY A 121 3.81 8.77 -5.72
N TRP A 122 2.77 8.22 -6.36
CA TRP A 122 2.17 8.80 -7.57
C TRP A 122 1.07 9.83 -7.31
N HIS A 123 0.62 9.99 -6.06
CA HIS A 123 -0.52 10.83 -5.66
C HIS A 123 -0.11 12.06 -4.83
N ASP A 124 1.15 12.44 -4.92
CA ASP A 124 1.71 13.63 -4.28
C ASP A 124 2.20 14.62 -5.35
N THR A 125 2.14 15.92 -5.04
CA THR A 125 2.83 16.97 -5.83
C THR A 125 3.70 17.90 -5.00
N ASN A 126 3.59 17.86 -3.67
CA ASN A 126 4.21 18.86 -2.80
C ASN A 126 5.51 18.38 -2.14
N GLY A 127 5.78 17.08 -2.15
CA GLY A 127 7.00 16.49 -1.60
C GLY A 127 6.96 16.29 -0.09
N GLU A 128 5.77 16.24 0.50
CA GLU A 128 5.54 15.86 1.89
C GLU A 128 5.11 14.40 1.98
N ASP A 129 5.29 13.79 3.15
CA ASP A 129 4.89 12.40 3.37
C ASP A 129 3.37 12.24 3.31
N GLY A 130 2.92 11.32 2.46
CA GLY A 130 1.50 10.96 2.29
C GLY A 130 0.89 11.53 1.02
N ALA A 131 -0.16 10.88 0.53
CA ALA A 131 -0.83 11.31 -0.69
C ALA A 131 -1.67 12.58 -0.46
N GLU A 132 -1.50 13.56 -1.35
CA GLU A 132 -2.35 14.75 -1.43
C GLU A 132 -3.67 14.44 -2.13
N TYR A 133 -3.61 13.57 -3.15
CA TYR A 133 -4.74 13.23 -4.01
C TYR A 133 -5.25 11.82 -3.72
N THR A 134 -6.56 11.66 -3.88
CA THR A 134 -7.24 10.35 -3.80
C THR A 134 -7.82 9.92 -5.15
N ASP A 135 -7.58 10.71 -6.19
CA ASP A 135 -7.97 10.45 -7.58
C ASP A 135 -6.74 10.33 -8.47
N THR A 136 -6.91 10.13 -9.77
CA THR A 136 -5.80 9.86 -10.73
C THR A 136 -4.98 11.11 -11.08
N ARG A 137 -4.34 11.69 -10.07
CA ARG A 137 -3.50 12.89 -10.12
C ARG A 137 -2.26 12.74 -9.25
N GLY A 138 -1.14 13.21 -9.76
CA GLY A 138 0.01 13.58 -8.94
C GLY A 138 1.16 14.10 -9.79
N ASN A 139 2.37 13.98 -9.27
CA ASN A 139 3.54 14.67 -9.80
C ASN A 139 3.81 14.38 -11.27
N ASN A 140 3.78 13.10 -11.66
CA ASN A 140 4.25 12.66 -12.97
C ASN A 140 3.16 12.78 -14.05
N CYS A 141 1.90 12.71 -13.65
CA CYS A 141 0.77 12.63 -14.57
C CYS A 141 -0.56 13.00 -13.91
N LEU A 142 -1.45 13.57 -14.73
CA LEU A 142 -2.88 13.68 -14.46
C LEU A 142 -3.63 12.93 -15.55
N ALA A 143 -4.49 11.98 -15.15
CA ALA A 143 -5.37 11.26 -16.06
C ALA A 143 -6.83 11.61 -15.75
N GLN A 144 -7.62 11.89 -16.78
CA GLN A 144 -9.03 12.27 -16.63
C GLN A 144 -9.80 11.94 -17.91
N GLU A 145 -11.12 11.96 -17.82
CA GLU A 145 -11.99 11.92 -18.98
C GLU A 145 -11.95 13.25 -19.76
N ASP A 146 -12.16 13.17 -21.08
CA ASP A 146 -12.31 14.32 -21.99
C ASP A 146 -13.26 13.92 -23.15
N ALA A 147 -14.49 13.47 -22.85
CA ALA A 147 -15.39 12.97 -23.91
C ALA A 147 -15.99 14.08 -24.78
N ASP A 148 -16.00 15.32 -24.30
CA ASP A 148 -16.47 16.48 -25.06
C ASP A 148 -15.33 17.22 -25.79
N ALA A 149 -14.09 16.71 -25.69
CA ALA A 149 -12.89 17.18 -26.37
C ALA A 149 -12.61 18.67 -26.13
N ASN A 150 -12.98 19.18 -24.96
CA ASN A 150 -12.89 20.59 -24.64
C ASN A 150 -11.60 20.94 -23.87
N GLN A 151 -10.81 19.93 -23.49
CA GLN A 151 -9.54 20.07 -22.76
C GLN A 151 -9.68 20.81 -21.41
N SER A 152 -10.88 20.87 -20.83
CA SER A 152 -11.22 21.69 -19.68
C SER A 152 -11.60 20.86 -18.44
N GLY A 153 -10.81 19.82 -18.20
CA GLY A 153 -11.03 18.88 -17.10
C GLY A 153 -12.07 17.82 -17.44
N GLY A 154 -12.25 16.87 -16.53
CA GLY A 154 -13.27 15.83 -16.64
C GLY A 154 -13.25 14.91 -15.44
N ASP A 155 -14.11 13.90 -15.48
CA ASP A 155 -14.23 12.95 -14.36
C ASP A 155 -12.93 12.17 -14.16
N ARG A 156 -12.62 11.90 -12.89
CA ARG A 156 -11.50 11.06 -12.47
C ARG A 156 -11.97 10.02 -11.48
N PRO A 157 -11.54 8.76 -11.63
CA PRO A 157 -11.78 7.75 -10.62
C PRO A 157 -11.10 8.12 -9.31
N ASN A 158 -11.80 7.91 -8.19
CA ASN A 158 -11.31 8.13 -6.84
C ASN A 158 -11.13 6.78 -6.12
N GLY A 159 -9.93 6.52 -5.59
CA GLY A 159 -9.58 5.30 -4.84
C GLY A 159 -9.87 5.40 -3.33
N GLY A 160 -10.49 6.49 -2.88
CA GLY A 160 -10.74 6.79 -1.47
C GLY A 160 -9.45 7.05 -0.69
N ASN A 161 -9.58 7.13 0.64
CA ASN A 161 -8.45 7.39 1.53
C ASN A 161 -7.38 6.29 1.49
N ASN A 162 -7.75 5.08 1.04
CA ASN A 162 -6.85 3.94 0.92
C ASN A 162 -6.16 3.85 -0.46
N LEU A 163 -6.53 4.71 -1.42
CA LEU A 163 -6.00 4.69 -2.79
C LEU A 163 -6.19 3.33 -3.48
N GLU A 164 -7.39 2.76 -3.38
CA GLU A 164 -7.77 1.48 -3.97
C GLU A 164 -8.49 1.67 -5.31
N PHE A 165 -7.76 1.47 -6.42
CA PHE A 165 -8.27 1.65 -7.78
C PHE A 165 -8.66 0.29 -8.40
N GLY A 166 -9.63 -0.39 -7.77
CA GLY A 166 -10.13 -1.72 -8.11
C GLY A 166 -11.40 -1.74 -8.97
N PHE A 167 -11.44 -1.00 -10.08
CA PHE A 167 -12.67 -0.85 -10.87
C PHE A 167 -12.94 -2.03 -11.81
N SER A 168 -14.22 -2.40 -11.94
CA SER A 168 -14.69 -3.42 -12.87
C SER A 168 -14.42 -3.06 -14.34
N LEU A 169 -14.07 -4.06 -15.14
CA LEU A 169 -13.86 -3.94 -16.59
C LEU A 169 -14.59 -5.10 -17.28
N ASP A 170 -15.58 -4.75 -18.10
CA ASP A 170 -16.21 -5.65 -19.05
C ASP A 170 -16.11 -5.03 -20.43
N LEU A 171 -15.28 -5.61 -21.30
CA LEU A 171 -15.03 -5.09 -22.64
C LEU A 171 -16.21 -5.31 -23.61
N ASN A 172 -17.25 -6.03 -23.19
CA ASN A 172 -18.50 -6.15 -23.96
C ASN A 172 -19.45 -4.97 -23.73
N ASN A 173 -19.20 -4.17 -22.69
CA ASN A 173 -19.98 -2.98 -22.37
C ASN A 173 -19.55 -1.78 -23.23
N SER A 174 -20.35 -0.71 -23.20
CA SER A 174 -19.95 0.54 -23.83
C SER A 174 -18.82 1.24 -23.05
N PRO A 175 -17.93 2.02 -23.72
CA PRO A 175 -16.75 2.60 -23.07
C PRO A 175 -17.00 3.48 -21.85
N ASP A 176 -18.16 4.13 -21.80
CA ASP A 176 -18.60 4.90 -20.63
C ASP A 176 -18.75 4.06 -19.37
N GLN A 177 -19.06 2.77 -19.49
CA GLN A 177 -19.33 1.87 -18.36
C GLN A 177 -18.07 1.29 -17.71
N TYR A 178 -16.90 1.40 -18.35
CA TYR A 178 -15.61 0.97 -17.80
C TYR A 178 -14.57 2.09 -17.78
N ARG A 179 -15.03 3.33 -17.89
CA ARG A 179 -14.21 4.55 -17.92
C ARG A 179 -13.23 4.64 -16.75
N ASP A 180 -13.69 4.38 -15.54
CA ASP A 180 -12.85 4.42 -14.34
C ASP A 180 -11.68 3.42 -14.41
N ALA A 181 -11.96 2.19 -14.87
CA ALA A 181 -10.93 1.18 -15.08
C ALA A 181 -9.93 1.60 -16.17
N ALA A 182 -10.41 2.24 -17.24
CA ALA A 182 -9.55 2.73 -18.32
C ALA A 182 -8.65 3.90 -17.85
N ILE A 183 -9.19 4.87 -17.11
CA ILE A 183 -8.42 6.01 -16.58
C ILE A 183 -7.40 5.54 -15.55
N ALA A 184 -7.77 4.62 -14.64
CA ALA A 184 -6.84 4.04 -13.68
C ALA A 184 -5.70 3.26 -14.37
N ASN A 185 -6.01 2.51 -15.43
CA ASN A 185 -4.99 1.81 -16.22
C ASN A 185 -4.06 2.78 -16.96
N LEU A 186 -4.59 3.87 -17.53
CA LEU A 186 -3.79 4.92 -18.16
C LEU A 186 -2.85 5.60 -17.15
N PHE A 187 -3.37 5.96 -15.98
CA PHE A 187 -2.59 6.56 -14.90
C PHE A 187 -1.46 5.64 -14.44
N TYR A 188 -1.74 4.36 -14.26
CA TYR A 188 -0.73 3.35 -13.92
C TYR A 188 0.38 3.29 -14.97
N TRP A 189 0.04 3.17 -16.25
CA TRP A 189 1.03 3.03 -17.31
C TRP A 189 1.88 4.30 -17.50
N ASN A 190 1.29 5.49 -17.41
CA ASN A 190 2.04 6.73 -17.51
C ASN A 190 3.06 6.88 -16.37
N ASN A 191 2.68 6.52 -15.14
CA ASN A 191 3.60 6.56 -14.02
C ASN A 191 4.69 5.48 -14.11
N ILE A 192 4.36 4.26 -14.54
CA ILE A 192 5.35 3.20 -14.79
C ILE A 192 6.36 3.64 -15.85
N LEU A 193 5.90 4.24 -16.94
CA LEU A 193 6.77 4.75 -17.99
C LEU A 193 7.65 5.90 -17.48
N HIS A 194 7.10 6.83 -16.69
CA HIS A 194 7.89 7.85 -16.01
C HIS A 194 9.00 7.22 -15.17
N ASP A 195 8.64 6.30 -14.27
CA ASP A 195 9.58 5.68 -13.34
C ASP A 195 10.68 4.89 -14.06
N ILE A 196 10.33 4.14 -15.10
CA ILE A 196 11.30 3.44 -15.95
C ILE A 196 12.21 4.44 -16.65
N LEU A 197 11.67 5.45 -17.33
CA LEU A 197 12.47 6.43 -18.08
C LEU A 197 13.41 7.23 -17.15
N TYR A 198 12.97 7.54 -15.93
CA TYR A 198 13.79 8.15 -14.89
C TYR A 198 15.04 7.32 -14.60
N LEU A 199 14.88 6.01 -14.40
CA LEU A 199 16.00 5.08 -14.19
C LEU A 199 16.95 4.98 -15.40
N TYR A 200 16.46 5.32 -16.60
CA TYR A 200 17.27 5.42 -17.82
C TYR A 200 17.85 6.83 -18.07
N GLY A 201 17.71 7.76 -17.12
CA GLY A 201 18.32 9.09 -17.16
C GLY A 201 17.43 10.17 -17.77
N PHE A 202 16.13 9.92 -17.97
CA PHE A 202 15.16 10.99 -18.20
C PHE A 202 14.72 11.56 -16.84
N ASP A 203 15.64 12.27 -16.19
CA ASP A 203 15.47 12.90 -14.88
C ASP A 203 15.08 14.38 -15.00
N GLU A 204 14.97 15.07 -13.86
CA GLU A 204 14.58 16.49 -13.80
C GLU A 204 15.51 17.37 -14.63
N ALA A 205 16.83 17.17 -14.50
CA ALA A 205 17.83 17.93 -15.24
C ALA A 205 17.74 17.71 -16.76
N SER A 206 17.27 16.53 -17.18
CA SER A 206 17.09 16.14 -18.57
C SER A 206 15.73 16.56 -19.15
N GLY A 207 14.86 17.21 -18.35
CA GLY A 207 13.58 17.73 -18.78
C GLY A 207 12.47 16.68 -18.81
N ASN A 208 12.43 15.83 -17.79
CA ASN A 208 11.31 14.91 -17.60
C ASN A 208 10.00 15.64 -17.28
N PHE A 209 8.90 14.89 -17.33
CA PHE A 209 7.57 15.42 -17.08
C PHE A 209 7.18 15.17 -15.63
N GLN A 210 7.31 16.19 -14.80
CA GLN A 210 6.78 16.20 -13.44
C GLN A 210 6.40 17.63 -13.01
N GLU A 211 5.40 17.80 -12.16
CA GLU A 211 4.96 19.12 -11.69
C GLU A 211 6.03 19.78 -10.79
N ASN A 212 6.55 19.01 -9.84
CA ASN A 212 7.51 19.44 -8.83
C ASN A 212 8.83 18.68 -8.98
N ASN A 213 9.91 19.42 -9.25
CA ASN A 213 11.26 18.86 -9.39
C ASN A 213 11.95 18.58 -8.05
N TYR A 214 11.29 18.83 -6.92
CA TYR A 214 11.82 18.57 -5.57
C TYR A 214 13.21 19.16 -5.31
N GLY A 215 13.54 20.28 -5.97
CA GLY A 215 14.85 20.92 -5.90
C GLY A 215 15.99 20.20 -6.65
N ARG A 216 15.69 19.18 -7.46
CA ARG A 216 16.67 18.37 -8.22
C ARG A 216 17.16 19.02 -9.53
N GLY A 217 16.69 20.22 -9.85
CA GLY A 217 17.08 20.98 -11.06
C GLY A 217 16.02 20.88 -12.16
N GLY A 218 16.39 21.23 -13.39
CA GLY A 218 15.46 21.15 -14.53
C GLY A 218 14.46 22.30 -14.66
N LYS A 219 13.59 22.18 -15.67
CA LYS A 219 12.37 23.00 -15.82
C LYS A 219 11.23 22.06 -16.19
N SER A 220 10.15 22.14 -15.42
CA SER A 220 8.86 21.56 -15.72
C SER A 220 8.01 22.47 -16.62
#